data_AF-A0A6A4WJ56-F1
#
_entry.id   AF-A0A6A4WJ56-F1
#
_cell.length_a   1.000
_cell.length_b   1.000
_cell.length_c   1.000
_cell.angle_alpha   90.00
_cell.angle_beta   90.00
_cell.angle_gamma   90.00
#
_symmetry.space_group_name_H-M   'P 1'
#
loop_
_entity.id
_entity.type
_entity.pdbx_description
1 polymer ?
#
loop_
_entity_poly.entity_id
_entity_poly.type
_entity_poly.pdbx_seq_one_letter_code
_entity_poly.pdbx_strand_id
1 'polypeptide(L)'
;MTLVRIKTGRPATRSGQVTPAGRPPVQRRLLVALLRATASTTRSGWRSSLYAALVYCLTTTAALQVTVSLFKQGLGLRKAGAGYMTTMTHTYFFGMMPLIAWTSLTVTFVYGGRRYERVLTELDKMPDIPPELPKTTAAARWRNRLSHLDIWLLVIILPFTTLCGSAVAIVRQCHPFVPMCLLSIVVTVQRELFFMLPFLLVPAKFMWAARRLRSRSDAVNVALESLVNSRPSDAAARLELLGRAQSRISACLTRLTDGMAAELVPTMLYGVSALVVLIMRVTAKGAEDLVSLVLPYSCSAWVTLAGPCEASQQLVSAAGRRWALLLSLERRHPALAAEAGLQREEAGRQLETVGELGLFRLRRSTLLSLISTVLTYVIVMAQFLVSETPVDAVTANVTHSGDK
;
A
#
# COMPACT_ATOMS: atom_id res chain seq x y z
N MET A 1 82.89 3.31 -6.16
CA MET A 1 81.74 2.63 -6.80
C MET A 1 80.75 2.27 -5.71
N THR A 2 79.71 3.09 -5.55
CA THR A 2 78.68 2.90 -4.51
C THR A 2 77.35 3.16 -5.20
N LEU A 3 76.61 2.10 -5.49
CA LEU A 3 75.37 2.14 -6.27
C LEU A 3 74.22 2.68 -5.40
N VAL A 4 73.72 3.84 -5.80
CA VAL A 4 72.49 4.48 -5.33
C VAL A 4 71.29 3.64 -5.79
N ARG A 5 70.53 3.10 -4.84
CA ARG A 5 69.29 2.34 -5.13
C ARG A 5 68.11 3.29 -5.18
N ILE A 6 67.72 3.69 -6.38
CA ILE A 6 66.49 4.45 -6.67
C ILE A 6 65.29 3.57 -6.30
N LYS A 7 64.48 4.02 -5.35
CA LYS A 7 63.23 3.37 -4.94
C LYS A 7 62.11 3.86 -5.87
N THR A 8 61.87 3.11 -6.94
CA THR A 8 60.72 3.31 -7.83
C THR A 8 59.40 3.13 -7.08
N GLY A 9 58.47 4.04 -7.32
CA GLY A 9 57.20 4.16 -6.61
C GLY A 9 56.33 2.91 -6.64
N ARG A 10 55.63 2.66 -5.53
CA ARG A 10 54.48 1.76 -5.52
C ARG A 10 53.24 2.53 -5.95
N PRO A 11 52.48 2.05 -6.95
CA PRO A 11 51.21 2.65 -7.32
C PRO A 11 50.21 2.47 -6.18
N ALA A 12 49.43 3.52 -5.92
CA ALA A 12 48.31 3.51 -5.01
C ALA A 12 47.35 2.38 -5.38
N THR A 13 47.26 1.37 -4.52
CA THR A 13 46.28 0.29 -4.64
C THR A 13 44.88 0.86 -4.40
N ARG A 14 44.24 1.20 -5.52
CA ARG A 14 42.80 1.38 -5.68
C ARG A 14 42.13 0.03 -5.48
N SER A 15 41.77 -0.32 -4.24
CA SER A 15 40.83 -1.42 -3.98
C SER A 15 39.66 -0.90 -3.14
N GLY A 16 38.69 -0.34 -3.86
CA GLY A 16 37.30 -0.32 -3.39
C GLY A 16 36.81 -1.76 -3.29
N GLN A 17 37.21 -2.46 -2.23
CA GLN A 17 36.55 -3.70 -1.82
C GLN A 17 35.15 -3.29 -1.36
N VAL A 18 34.19 -3.41 -2.27
CA VAL A 18 32.78 -3.53 -1.95
C VAL A 18 32.67 -4.73 -1.02
N THR A 19 32.57 -4.48 0.28
CA THR A 19 32.21 -5.50 1.26
C THR A 19 30.94 -6.19 0.75
N PRO A 20 30.90 -7.54 0.69
CA PRO A 20 29.71 -8.23 0.23
C PRO A 20 28.55 -7.79 1.12
N ALA A 21 27.58 -7.11 0.51
CA ALA A 21 26.43 -6.56 1.19
C ALA A 21 25.87 -7.62 2.15
N GLY A 22 25.88 -7.29 3.44
CA GLY A 22 25.42 -8.20 4.48
C GLY A 22 24.07 -8.79 4.12
N ARG A 23 23.89 -10.08 4.44
CA ARG A 23 22.66 -10.82 4.17
C ARG A 23 21.43 -9.97 4.53
N PRO A 24 20.46 -9.78 3.61
CA PRO A 24 19.33 -8.88 3.85
C PRO A 24 18.54 -9.28 5.10
N PRO A 25 17.92 -8.34 5.82
CA PRO A 25 17.14 -8.65 7.02
C PRO A 25 16.03 -9.67 6.72
N VAL A 26 15.74 -10.56 7.67
CA VAL A 26 14.79 -11.69 7.51
C VAL A 26 13.43 -11.21 7.01
N GLN A 27 12.92 -10.11 7.56
CA GLN A 27 11.63 -9.52 7.18
C GLN A 27 11.55 -9.17 5.68
N ARG A 28 12.64 -8.68 5.08
CA ARG A 28 12.69 -8.40 3.64
C ARG A 28 12.58 -9.69 2.83
N ARG A 29 13.31 -10.73 3.24
CA ARG A 29 13.29 -12.02 2.53
C ARG A 29 11.91 -12.65 2.61
N LEU A 30 11.27 -12.58 3.79
CA LEU A 30 9.93 -13.10 4.01
C LEU A 30 8.90 -12.37 3.14
N LEU A 31 8.96 -11.03 3.08
CA LEU A 31 8.02 -10.26 2.25
C LEU A 31 8.21 -10.56 0.76
N VAL A 32 9.45 -10.57 0.28
CA VAL A 32 9.74 -10.88 -1.13
C VAL A 32 9.35 -12.33 -1.45
N ALA A 33 9.56 -13.27 -0.53
CA ALA A 33 9.09 -14.65 -0.68
C ALA A 33 7.56 -14.71 -0.77
N LEU A 34 6.85 -13.99 0.10
CA LEU A 34 5.39 -13.92 0.10
C LEU A 34 4.83 -13.29 -1.18
N LEU A 35 5.44 -12.19 -1.65
CA LEU A 35 5.06 -11.56 -2.91
C LEU A 35 5.27 -12.49 -4.12
N ARG A 36 6.32 -13.31 -4.09
CA ARG A 36 6.56 -14.32 -5.13
C ARG A 36 5.60 -15.49 -5.02
N ALA A 37 5.30 -15.96 -3.82
CA ALA A 37 4.36 -17.06 -3.56
C ALA A 37 2.92 -16.69 -3.95
N THR A 38 2.56 -15.41 -3.86
CA THR A 38 1.24 -14.92 -4.30
C THR A 38 1.23 -14.45 -5.76
N ALA A 39 2.30 -14.71 -6.52
CA ALA A 39 2.49 -14.22 -7.89
C ALA A 39 2.38 -12.70 -8.06
N SER A 40 2.41 -11.93 -6.97
CA SER A 40 2.42 -10.46 -6.96
C SER A 40 3.71 -9.88 -7.56
N THR A 41 4.78 -10.69 -7.60
CA THR A 41 6.00 -10.43 -8.37
C THR A 41 6.44 -11.68 -9.12
N THR A 42 6.94 -11.50 -10.36
CA THR A 42 7.29 -12.63 -11.22
C THR A 42 8.70 -12.44 -11.78
N ARG A 43 9.56 -13.44 -11.56
CA ARG A 43 10.89 -13.50 -12.20
C ARG A 43 10.77 -13.79 -13.69
N SER A 44 11.79 -13.43 -14.45
CA SER A 44 11.93 -13.87 -15.84
C SER A 44 12.10 -15.39 -15.93
N GLY A 45 11.35 -16.03 -16.83
CA GLY A 45 11.44 -17.47 -17.09
C GLY A 45 10.07 -18.12 -17.30
N TRP A 46 10.03 -19.25 -18.01
CA TRP A 46 8.79 -20.00 -18.25
C TRP A 46 8.19 -20.53 -16.94
N ARG A 47 9.01 -21.15 -16.08
CA ARG A 47 8.53 -21.78 -14.84
C ARG A 47 7.82 -20.81 -13.89
N SER A 48 8.36 -19.60 -13.74
CA SER A 48 7.72 -18.54 -12.95
C SER A 48 6.45 -18.02 -13.60
N SER A 49 6.39 -17.95 -14.93
CA SER A 49 5.18 -17.57 -15.66
C SER A 49 4.07 -18.62 -15.54
N LEU A 50 4.41 -19.92 -15.62
CA LEU A 50 3.46 -21.01 -15.44
C LEU A 50 2.91 -21.03 -14.01
N TYR A 51 3.78 -20.87 -13.01
CA TYR A 51 3.37 -20.74 -11.62
C TYR A 51 2.44 -19.55 -11.40
N ALA A 52 2.80 -18.37 -11.93
CA ALA A 52 1.96 -17.18 -11.84
C ALA A 52 0.60 -17.39 -12.51
N ALA A 53 0.55 -18.08 -13.65
CA ALA A 53 -0.70 -18.41 -14.33
C ALA A 53 -1.56 -19.37 -13.50
N LEU A 54 -0.97 -20.40 -12.88
CA LEU A 54 -1.70 -21.31 -11.99
C LEU A 54 -2.28 -20.59 -10.77
N VAL A 55 -1.49 -19.74 -10.11
CA VAL A 55 -1.97 -18.92 -8.98
C VAL A 55 -3.08 -17.98 -9.45
N TYR A 56 -2.92 -17.33 -10.60
CA TYR A 56 -3.94 -16.44 -11.15
C TYR A 56 -5.25 -17.17 -11.51
N CYS A 57 -5.18 -18.40 -12.02
CA CYS A 57 -6.35 -19.24 -12.23
C CYS A 57 -7.08 -19.52 -10.91
N LEU A 58 -6.36 -19.87 -9.84
CA LEU A 58 -6.94 -20.09 -8.51
C LEU A 58 -7.54 -18.81 -7.91
N THR A 59 -6.88 -17.68 -8.09
CA THR A 59 -7.38 -16.36 -7.70
C THR A 59 -8.66 -16.01 -8.45
N THR A 60 -8.70 -16.28 -9.76
CA THR A 60 -9.86 -15.98 -10.61
C THR A 60 -11.05 -16.88 -10.29
N THR A 61 -10.83 -18.17 -10.04
CA THR A 61 -11.91 -19.08 -9.61
C THR A 61 -12.47 -18.67 -8.25
N ALA A 62 -11.61 -18.31 -7.30
CA ALA A 62 -12.04 -17.79 -6.00
C ALA A 62 -12.86 -16.50 -6.13
N ALA A 63 -12.38 -15.54 -6.94
CA ALA A 63 -13.08 -14.28 -7.20
C ALA A 63 -14.45 -14.49 -7.85
N LEU A 64 -14.51 -15.36 -8.86
CA LEU A 64 -15.75 -15.70 -9.57
C LEU A 64 -16.75 -16.36 -8.63
N GLN A 65 -16.31 -17.33 -7.82
CA GLN A 65 -17.17 -18.02 -6.86
C GLN A 65 -17.77 -17.05 -5.85
N VAL A 66 -16.96 -16.15 -5.28
CA VAL A 66 -17.43 -15.12 -4.33
C VAL A 66 -18.42 -14.18 -5.01
N THR A 67 -18.10 -13.70 -6.21
CA THR A 67 -18.95 -12.76 -6.96
C THR A 67 -20.30 -13.39 -7.30
N VAL A 68 -20.32 -14.61 -7.84
CA VAL A 68 -21.55 -15.33 -8.18
C VAL A 68 -22.37 -15.63 -6.92
N SER A 69 -21.73 -16.00 -5.82
CA SER A 69 -22.40 -16.24 -4.53
C SER A 69 -23.11 -14.98 -4.03
N LEU A 70 -22.42 -13.83 -4.00
CA LEU A 70 -22.98 -12.55 -3.58
C LEU A 70 -24.09 -12.06 -4.51
N PHE A 71 -23.93 -12.26 -5.82
CA PHE A 71 -24.96 -11.92 -6.79
C PHE A 71 -26.23 -12.75 -6.58
N LYS A 72 -26.11 -14.08 -6.42
CA LYS A 72 -27.24 -14.97 -6.10
C LYS A 72 -27.90 -14.61 -4.77
N GLN A 73 -27.11 -14.30 -3.75
CA GLN A 73 -27.61 -13.83 -2.46
C GLN A 73 -28.41 -12.53 -2.62
N GLY A 74 -27.92 -11.60 -3.45
CA GLY A 74 -28.61 -10.34 -3.73
C GLY A 74 -29.94 -10.54 -4.43
N LEU A 75 -29.98 -11.40 -5.45
CA LEU A 75 -31.23 -11.77 -6.10
C LEU A 75 -32.21 -12.43 -5.12
N GLY A 76 -31.72 -13.29 -4.22
CA GLY A 76 -32.52 -13.91 -3.17
C GLY A 76 -33.14 -12.88 -2.22
N LEU A 77 -32.34 -11.93 -1.72
CA LEU A 77 -32.82 -10.85 -0.85
C LEU A 77 -33.85 -9.95 -1.55
N ARG A 78 -33.62 -9.62 -2.83
CA ARG A 78 -34.59 -8.85 -3.63
C ARG A 78 -35.91 -9.58 -3.81
N LYS A 79 -35.87 -10.88 -4.10
CA LYS A 79 -37.07 -11.72 -4.20
C LYS A 79 -37.81 -11.83 -2.87
N ALA A 80 -37.09 -11.77 -1.75
CA ALA A 80 -37.68 -11.75 -0.41
C ALA A 80 -38.20 -10.36 0.03
N GLY A 81 -38.23 -9.37 -0.87
CA GLY A 81 -38.77 -8.04 -0.59
C GLY A 81 -37.81 -7.09 0.14
N ALA A 82 -36.54 -7.47 0.35
CA ALA A 82 -35.58 -6.57 0.99
C ALA A 82 -35.33 -5.33 0.12
N GLY A 83 -35.26 -4.15 0.75
CA GLY A 83 -34.94 -2.89 0.08
C GLY A 83 -33.66 -2.94 -0.77
N TYR A 84 -33.55 -2.07 -1.77
CA TYR A 84 -32.38 -2.03 -2.65
C TYR A 84 -31.08 -1.74 -1.87
N MET A 85 -31.12 -0.75 -0.98
CA MET A 85 -29.94 -0.32 -0.23
C MET A 85 -29.45 -1.38 0.76
N THR A 86 -30.36 -2.03 1.47
CA THR A 86 -30.03 -3.14 2.38
C THR A 86 -29.45 -4.31 1.60
N THR A 87 -30.02 -4.63 0.43
CA THR A 87 -29.48 -5.68 -0.42
C THR A 87 -28.08 -5.35 -0.95
N MET A 88 -27.86 -4.13 -1.45
CA MET A 88 -26.55 -3.70 -1.96
C MET A 88 -25.49 -3.75 -0.87
N THR A 89 -25.77 -3.22 0.32
CA THR A 89 -24.82 -3.23 1.45
C THR A 89 -24.57 -4.64 1.99
N HIS A 90 -25.58 -5.53 1.93
CA HIS A 90 -25.43 -6.93 2.33
C HIS A 90 -24.58 -7.76 1.38
N THR A 91 -24.58 -7.41 0.10
CA THR A 91 -23.95 -8.21 -0.96
C THR A 91 -22.73 -7.53 -1.58
N TYR A 92 -22.23 -6.47 -0.94
CA TYR A 92 -21.08 -5.69 -1.41
C TYR A 92 -21.29 -5.18 -2.84
N PHE A 93 -22.45 -4.56 -3.04
CA PHE A 93 -22.96 -4.11 -4.33
C PHE A 93 -23.08 -5.25 -5.34
N PHE A 94 -23.79 -6.33 -4.97
CA PHE A 94 -23.99 -7.50 -5.83
C PHE A 94 -22.69 -8.15 -6.33
N GLY A 95 -21.65 -8.18 -5.48
CA GLY A 95 -20.35 -8.73 -5.84
C GLY A 95 -19.44 -7.79 -6.65
N MET A 96 -19.78 -6.51 -6.79
CA MET A 96 -18.90 -5.55 -7.49
C MET A 96 -17.57 -5.33 -6.74
N MET A 97 -17.56 -5.34 -5.41
CA MET A 97 -16.32 -5.19 -4.64
C MET A 97 -15.27 -6.28 -4.95
N PRO A 98 -15.58 -7.59 -4.87
CA PRO A 98 -14.62 -8.62 -5.28
C PRO A 98 -14.25 -8.52 -6.76
N LEU A 99 -15.14 -8.05 -7.62
CA LEU A 99 -14.81 -7.80 -9.02
C LEU A 99 -13.74 -6.70 -9.17
N ILE A 100 -13.86 -5.60 -8.42
CA ILE A 100 -12.84 -4.52 -8.36
C ILE A 100 -11.51 -5.03 -7.78
N ALA A 101 -11.54 -5.84 -6.74
CA ALA A 101 -10.31 -6.45 -6.21
C ALA A 101 -9.66 -7.40 -7.24
N TRP A 102 -10.47 -8.17 -7.98
CA TRP A 102 -10.00 -9.05 -9.06
C TRP A 102 -9.41 -8.27 -10.25
N THR A 103 -9.97 -7.12 -10.62
CA THR A 103 -9.37 -6.29 -11.69
C THR A 103 -7.99 -5.81 -11.28
N SER A 104 -7.80 -5.39 -10.02
CA SER A 104 -6.47 -5.06 -9.49
C SER A 104 -5.49 -6.22 -9.63
N LEU A 105 -5.88 -7.44 -9.23
CA LEU A 105 -5.04 -8.63 -9.33
C LEU A 105 -4.73 -9.02 -10.76
N THR A 106 -5.68 -8.82 -11.67
CA THR A 106 -5.49 -9.04 -13.11
C THR A 106 -4.46 -8.08 -13.68
N VAL A 107 -4.51 -6.80 -13.31
CA VAL A 107 -3.49 -5.82 -13.69
C VAL A 107 -2.12 -6.19 -13.11
N THR A 108 -2.07 -6.64 -11.85
CA THR A 108 -0.84 -7.15 -11.23
C THR A 108 -0.26 -8.32 -12.02
N PHE A 109 -1.08 -9.27 -12.45
CA PHE A 109 -0.65 -10.44 -13.22
C PHE A 109 -0.14 -10.07 -14.62
N VAL A 110 -0.91 -9.26 -15.37
CA VAL A 110 -0.60 -8.94 -16.77
C VAL A 110 0.57 -7.97 -16.89
N TYR A 111 0.61 -6.91 -16.07
CA TYR A 111 1.56 -5.81 -16.22
C TYR A 111 2.49 -5.66 -15.01
N GLY A 112 1.93 -5.78 -13.81
CA GLY A 112 2.56 -5.39 -12.55
C GLY A 112 3.75 -6.23 -12.11
N GLY A 113 3.62 -7.55 -12.19
CA GLY A 113 4.54 -8.50 -11.56
C GLY A 113 5.99 -8.38 -12.05
N ARG A 114 6.17 -8.15 -13.35
CA ARG A 114 7.51 -7.95 -13.95
C ARG A 114 8.05 -6.53 -13.72
N ARG A 115 7.19 -5.51 -13.81
CA ARG A 115 7.59 -4.11 -13.61
C ARG A 115 8.06 -3.88 -12.18
N TYR A 116 7.33 -4.40 -11.21
CA TYR A 116 7.70 -4.28 -9.80
C TYR A 116 8.97 -5.07 -9.46
N GLU A 117 9.20 -6.26 -10.02
CA GLU A 117 10.47 -6.99 -9.82
C GLU A 117 11.67 -6.16 -10.32
N ARG A 118 11.55 -5.42 -11.44
CA ARG A 118 12.62 -4.51 -11.89
C ARG A 118 12.88 -3.41 -10.86
N VAL A 119 11.82 -2.77 -10.35
CA VAL A 119 11.91 -1.75 -9.30
C VAL A 119 12.59 -2.31 -8.05
N LEU A 120 12.24 -3.53 -7.62
CA LEU A 120 12.91 -4.22 -6.51
C LEU A 120 14.40 -4.41 -6.77
N THR A 121 14.78 -4.88 -7.96
CA THR A 121 16.19 -5.09 -8.30
C THR A 121 16.97 -3.78 -8.35
N GLU A 122 16.36 -2.68 -8.79
CA GLU A 122 16.97 -1.35 -8.77
C GLU A 122 17.16 -0.86 -7.34
N LEU A 123 16.11 -0.95 -6.52
CA LEU A 123 16.16 -0.65 -5.08
C LEU A 123 17.22 -1.45 -4.33
N ASP A 124 17.50 -2.67 -4.77
CA ASP A 124 18.49 -3.55 -4.16
C ASP A 124 19.92 -3.26 -4.64
N LYS A 125 20.08 -2.79 -5.88
CA LYS A 125 21.37 -2.41 -6.49
C LYS A 125 21.81 -0.99 -6.15
N MET A 126 20.91 -0.14 -5.69
CA MET A 126 21.29 1.21 -5.28
C MET A 126 22.30 1.12 -4.12
N PRO A 127 23.51 1.69 -4.30
CA PRO A 127 24.55 1.64 -3.29
C PRO A 127 24.04 2.25 -1.99
N ASP A 128 24.49 1.70 -0.86
CA ASP A 128 24.31 2.37 0.41
C ASP A 128 25.09 3.69 0.36
N ILE A 129 24.40 4.78 0.71
CA ILE A 129 25.04 6.11 0.79
C ILE A 129 26.11 6.02 1.89
N PRO A 130 27.34 6.53 1.65
CA PRO A 130 28.47 6.28 2.53
C PRO A 130 28.15 6.65 4.00
N PRO A 131 28.60 5.81 4.96
CA PRO A 131 28.14 5.80 6.34
C PRO A 131 28.78 6.91 7.21
N GLU A 132 29.06 8.09 6.65
CA GLU A 132 29.48 9.25 7.45
C GLU A 132 28.31 9.89 8.22
N LEU A 133 27.18 9.18 8.33
CA LEU A 133 26.12 9.58 9.23
C LEU A 133 26.58 9.36 10.69
N PRO A 134 26.29 10.31 11.60
CA PRO A 134 26.34 10.00 13.02
C PRO A 134 25.48 8.77 13.27
N LYS A 135 26.03 7.78 14.00
CA LYS A 135 25.38 6.51 14.31
C LYS A 135 23.92 6.78 14.64
N THR A 136 23.00 6.28 13.80
CA THR A 136 21.55 6.43 14.04
C THR A 136 21.26 6.11 15.50
N THR A 137 20.67 7.07 16.21
CA THR A 137 20.29 6.89 17.61
C THR A 137 19.44 5.63 17.73
N ALA A 138 19.53 4.93 18.88
CA ALA A 138 18.73 3.73 19.11
C ALA A 138 17.23 3.99 18.81
N ALA A 139 16.74 5.18 19.15
CA ALA A 139 15.39 5.65 18.84
C ALA A 139 15.07 5.69 17.34
N ALA A 140 15.97 6.15 16.47
CA ALA A 140 15.76 6.17 15.02
C ALA A 140 15.72 4.75 14.43
N ARG A 141 16.57 3.84 14.94
CA ARG A 141 16.55 2.42 14.56
C ARG A 141 15.26 1.73 15.03
N TRP A 142 14.80 2.01 16.24
CA TRP A 142 13.54 1.51 16.78
C TRP A 142 12.34 2.00 15.98
N ARG A 143 12.28 3.30 15.66
CA ARG A 143 11.21 3.88 14.84
C ARG A 143 11.14 3.25 13.44
N ASN A 144 12.28 2.99 12.81
CA ASN A 144 12.30 2.27 11.53
C ASN A 144 11.82 0.82 11.67
N ARG A 145 12.21 0.10 12.74
CA ARG A 145 11.71 -1.26 13.01
C ARG A 145 10.21 -1.31 13.27
N LEU A 146 9.69 -0.41 14.10
CA LEU A 146 8.26 -0.25 14.38
C LEU A 146 7.47 0.02 13.09
N SER A 147 7.97 0.91 12.24
CA SER A 147 7.30 1.20 10.97
C SER A 147 7.16 -0.05 10.08
N HIS A 148 8.17 -0.93 10.03
CA HIS A 148 8.07 -2.17 9.24
C HIS A 148 7.10 -3.19 9.83
N LEU A 149 6.85 -3.16 11.14
CA LEU A 149 5.87 -4.02 11.79
C LEU A 149 4.45 -3.66 11.37
N ASP A 150 4.14 -2.39 11.12
CA ASP A 150 2.78 -1.96 10.73
C ASP A 150 2.29 -2.63 9.44
N ILE A 151 3.18 -2.80 8.44
CA ILE A 151 2.79 -3.49 7.18
C ILE A 151 2.49 -4.97 7.45
N TRP A 152 3.32 -5.63 8.28
CA TRP A 152 3.11 -7.03 8.64
C TRP A 152 1.87 -7.23 9.50
N LEU A 153 1.65 -6.32 10.43
CA LEU A 153 0.46 -6.30 11.28
C LEU A 153 -0.78 -6.29 10.39
N LEU A 154 -0.83 -5.46 9.34
CA LEU A 154 -1.98 -5.40 8.44
C LEU A 154 -2.11 -6.61 7.52
N VAL A 155 -1.00 -7.09 6.96
CA VAL A 155 -0.99 -8.26 6.07
C VAL A 155 -1.36 -9.54 6.81
N ILE A 156 -1.16 -9.61 8.13
CA ILE A 156 -1.47 -10.78 8.96
C ILE A 156 -2.80 -10.62 9.69
N ILE A 157 -3.05 -9.49 10.36
CA ILE A 157 -4.29 -9.28 11.14
C ILE A 157 -5.51 -9.32 10.24
N LEU A 158 -5.46 -8.75 9.03
CA LEU A 158 -6.67 -8.66 8.20
C LEU A 158 -7.13 -10.04 7.71
N PRO A 159 -6.27 -10.89 7.12
CA PRO A 159 -6.65 -12.27 6.79
C PRO A 159 -6.94 -13.12 8.02
N PHE A 160 -6.26 -12.86 9.14
CA PHE A 160 -6.50 -13.63 10.37
C PHE A 160 -7.88 -13.32 10.97
N THR A 161 -8.27 -12.05 11.04
CA THR A 161 -9.58 -11.64 11.56
C THR A 161 -10.71 -12.13 10.66
N THR A 162 -10.57 -12.06 9.33
CA THR A 162 -11.56 -12.62 8.40
C THR A 162 -11.64 -14.14 8.51
N LEU A 163 -10.51 -14.84 8.69
CA LEU A 163 -10.45 -16.28 8.87
C LEU A 163 -11.08 -16.72 10.20
N CYS A 164 -10.81 -16.02 11.30
CA CYS A 164 -11.45 -16.27 12.59
C CYS A 164 -12.97 -16.07 12.51
N GLY A 165 -13.43 -14.96 11.90
CA GLY A 165 -14.87 -14.73 11.71
C GLY A 165 -15.54 -15.81 10.87
N SER A 166 -14.86 -16.27 9.82
CA SER A 166 -15.35 -17.35 8.97
C SER A 166 -15.35 -18.70 9.69
N ALA A 167 -14.33 -18.98 10.51
CA ALA A 167 -14.26 -20.20 11.31
C ALA A 167 -15.43 -20.28 12.31
N VAL A 168 -15.77 -19.17 12.98
CA VAL A 168 -16.94 -19.12 13.87
C VAL A 168 -18.25 -19.39 13.10
N ALA A 169 -18.41 -18.81 11.91
CA ALA A 169 -19.58 -19.05 11.08
C ALA A 169 -19.69 -20.51 10.62
N ILE A 170 -18.57 -21.13 10.25
CA ILE A 170 -18.49 -22.55 9.88
C ILE A 170 -18.89 -23.43 11.06
N VAL A 171 -18.28 -23.23 12.24
CA VAL A 171 -18.59 -24.02 13.45
C VAL A 171 -20.07 -23.98 13.79
N ARG A 172 -20.73 -22.82 13.66
CA ARG A 172 -22.18 -22.67 13.90
C ARG A 172 -23.05 -23.41 12.88
N GLN A 173 -22.58 -23.60 11.65
CA GLN A 173 -23.34 -24.22 10.56
C GLN A 173 -23.07 -25.73 10.40
N CYS A 174 -21.99 -26.26 10.98
CA CYS A 174 -21.56 -27.66 10.77
C CYS A 174 -22.36 -28.73 11.52
N HIS A 175 -23.39 -28.36 12.29
CA HIS A 175 -24.30 -29.29 12.97
C HIS A 175 -25.48 -29.62 12.03
N PRO A 176 -25.35 -30.47 10.98
CA PRO A 176 -25.20 -31.93 11.12
C PRO A 176 -24.45 -32.70 9.99
N PHE A 177 -23.81 -32.05 9.00
CA PHE A 177 -23.25 -32.71 7.80
C PHE A 177 -21.75 -32.42 7.58
N VAL A 178 -20.89 -33.42 7.84
CA VAL A 178 -19.42 -33.37 7.69
C VAL A 178 -18.92 -32.97 6.29
N PRO A 179 -19.45 -33.49 5.16
CA PRO A 179 -18.90 -33.14 3.83
C PRO A 179 -19.16 -31.68 3.42
N MET A 180 -20.32 -31.13 3.81
CA MET A 180 -20.64 -29.70 3.59
C MET A 180 -19.73 -28.79 4.43
N CYS A 181 -19.39 -29.23 5.64
CA CYS A 181 -18.44 -28.53 6.50
C CYS A 181 -17.04 -28.46 5.86
N LEU A 182 -16.53 -29.60 5.35
CA LEU A 182 -15.23 -29.66 4.69
C LEU A 182 -15.18 -28.75 3.45
N LEU A 183 -16.23 -28.79 2.62
CA LEU A 183 -16.32 -27.91 1.44
C LEU A 183 -16.32 -26.43 1.84
N SER A 184 -17.04 -26.05 2.90
CA SER A 184 -17.07 -24.66 3.40
C SER A 184 -15.71 -24.19 3.91
N ILE A 185 -14.95 -25.07 4.59
CA ILE A 185 -13.57 -24.80 4.99
C ILE A 185 -12.68 -24.58 3.77
N VAL A 186 -12.74 -25.48 2.78
CA VAL A 186 -11.91 -25.38 1.56
C VAL A 186 -12.21 -24.07 0.81
N VAL A 187 -13.48 -23.72 0.63
CA VAL A 187 -13.88 -22.47 -0.04
C VAL A 187 -13.41 -21.24 0.73
N THR A 188 -13.52 -21.26 2.06
CA THR A 188 -13.06 -20.16 2.91
C THR A 188 -11.55 -19.99 2.84
N VAL A 189 -10.78 -21.08 2.97
CA VAL A 189 -9.33 -21.05 2.84
C VAL A 189 -8.94 -20.58 1.44
N GLN A 190 -9.64 -21.05 0.40
CA GLN A 190 -9.39 -20.63 -0.97
C GLN A 190 -9.57 -19.12 -1.14
N ARG A 191 -10.67 -18.57 -0.61
CA ARG A 191 -10.96 -17.12 -0.63
C ARG A 191 -9.90 -16.31 0.11
N GLU A 192 -9.57 -16.68 1.34
CA GLU A 192 -8.63 -15.90 2.14
C GLU A 192 -7.20 -15.96 1.58
N LEU A 193 -6.74 -17.15 1.21
CA LEU A 193 -5.35 -17.36 0.79
C LEU A 193 -5.09 -16.96 -0.67
N PHE A 194 -6.00 -17.27 -1.60
CA PHE A 194 -5.76 -17.04 -3.03
C PHE A 194 -6.42 -15.77 -3.57
N PHE A 195 -7.30 -15.12 -2.81
CA PHE A 195 -7.96 -13.89 -3.26
C PHE A 195 -7.66 -12.70 -2.35
N MET A 196 -8.00 -12.76 -1.06
CA MET A 196 -7.82 -11.63 -0.14
C MET A 196 -6.34 -11.33 0.13
N LEU A 197 -5.53 -12.34 0.41
CA LEU A 197 -4.11 -12.14 0.71
C LEU A 197 -3.34 -11.51 -0.47
N PRO A 198 -3.41 -12.02 -1.72
CA PRO A 198 -2.78 -11.37 -2.86
C PRO A 198 -3.27 -9.94 -3.07
N PHE A 199 -4.57 -9.68 -2.85
CA PHE A 199 -5.14 -8.35 -2.99
C PHE A 199 -4.55 -7.36 -2.00
N LEU A 200 -4.46 -7.73 -0.72
CA LEU A 200 -3.87 -6.88 0.34
C LEU A 200 -2.37 -6.65 0.14
N LEU A 201 -1.69 -7.56 -0.56
CA LEU A 201 -0.28 -7.40 -0.90
C LEU A 201 -0.04 -6.31 -1.96
N VAL A 202 -1.02 -5.95 -2.79
CA VAL A 202 -0.90 -4.89 -3.81
C VAL A 202 -0.56 -3.51 -3.19
N PRO A 203 -1.35 -2.96 -2.25
CA PRO A 203 -0.96 -1.71 -1.59
C PRO A 203 0.23 -1.91 -0.64
N ALA A 204 0.38 -3.09 -0.03
CA ALA A 204 1.50 -3.38 0.87
C ALA A 204 2.87 -3.34 0.17
N LYS A 205 2.96 -3.84 -1.08
CA LYS A 205 4.21 -3.76 -1.85
C LYS A 205 4.57 -2.31 -2.18
N PHE A 206 3.59 -1.47 -2.55
CA PHE A 206 3.83 -0.04 -2.76
C PHE A 206 4.33 0.64 -1.49
N MET A 207 3.62 0.46 -0.36
CA MET A 207 4.03 1.03 0.93
C MET A 207 5.45 0.61 1.33
N TRP A 208 5.79 -0.66 1.12
CA TRP A 208 7.10 -1.18 1.44
C TRP A 208 8.21 -0.54 0.58
N ALA A 209 8.00 -0.45 -0.73
CA ALA A 209 8.97 0.15 -1.65
C ALA A 209 9.13 1.65 -1.37
N ALA A 210 8.01 2.37 -1.19
CA ALA A 210 7.99 3.79 -0.84
C ALA A 210 8.75 4.09 0.45
N ARG A 211 8.57 3.28 1.51
CA ARG A 211 9.30 3.45 2.76
C ARG A 211 10.80 3.22 2.61
N ARG A 212 11.23 2.31 1.73
CA ARG A 212 12.65 2.14 1.44
C ARG A 212 13.24 3.34 0.72
N LEU A 213 12.54 3.85 -0.29
CA LEU A 213 12.95 5.07 -0.99
C LEU A 213 13.01 6.26 -0.02
N ARG A 214 12.04 6.36 0.90
CA ARG A 214 12.04 7.36 1.98
C ARG A 214 13.29 7.23 2.85
N SER A 215 13.58 6.04 3.35
CA SER A 215 14.75 5.82 4.22
C SER A 215 16.06 6.20 3.55
N ARG A 216 16.19 5.97 2.24
CA ARG A 216 17.34 6.40 1.43
C ARG A 216 17.35 7.92 1.24
N SER A 217 16.22 8.53 0.95
CA SER A 217 16.09 10.00 0.84
C SER A 217 16.43 10.71 2.16
N ASP A 218 15.99 10.16 3.29
CA ASP A 218 16.32 10.65 4.62
C ASP A 218 17.84 10.57 4.88
N ALA A 219 18.52 9.50 4.44
CA ALA A 219 19.96 9.40 4.53
C ALA A 219 20.69 10.47 3.68
N VAL A 220 20.19 10.74 2.46
CA VAL A 220 20.69 11.86 1.63
C VAL A 220 20.47 13.20 2.34
N ASN A 221 19.30 13.42 2.93
CA ASN A 221 18.98 14.65 3.65
C ASN A 221 19.88 14.88 4.85
N VAL A 222 20.20 13.83 5.62
CA VAL A 222 21.14 13.95 6.75
C VAL A 222 22.56 14.26 6.27
N ALA A 223 23.00 13.63 5.17
CA ALA A 223 24.31 13.93 4.57
C ALA A 223 24.37 15.36 3.97
N LEU A 224 23.24 15.88 3.49
CA LEU A 224 23.14 17.26 3.03
C LEU A 224 23.14 18.24 4.21
N GLU A 225 22.43 17.91 5.29
CA GLU A 225 22.40 18.67 6.54
C GLU A 225 23.80 18.78 7.17
N SER A 226 24.63 17.73 7.07
CA SER A 226 26.03 17.82 7.49
C SER A 226 26.82 18.81 6.63
N LEU A 227 26.66 18.80 5.30
CA LEU A 227 27.29 19.79 4.41
C LEU A 227 26.84 21.24 4.66
N VAL A 228 25.60 21.43 5.12
CA VAL A 228 25.10 22.75 5.50
C VAL A 228 25.79 23.27 6.76
N ASN A 229 26.06 22.37 7.72
CA ASN A 229 26.63 22.72 9.03
C ASN A 229 28.16 22.72 9.06
N SER A 230 28.82 21.92 8.23
CA SER A 230 30.27 21.86 8.11
C SER A 230 30.69 21.93 6.65
N ARG A 231 31.74 22.72 6.35
CA ARG A 231 32.29 22.85 5.00
C ARG A 231 33.56 22.00 4.86
N PRO A 232 33.46 20.71 4.49
CA PRO A 232 34.64 19.93 4.16
C PRO A 232 35.32 20.49 2.90
N SER A 233 36.62 20.23 2.74
CA SER A 233 37.40 20.59 1.54
C SER A 233 36.73 20.07 0.25
N ASP A 234 36.03 18.94 0.34
CA ASP A 234 35.46 18.21 -0.80
C ASP A 234 33.95 18.45 -0.96
N ALA A 235 33.43 19.58 -0.44
CA ALA A 235 31.99 19.85 -0.38
C ALA A 235 31.28 19.80 -1.75
N ALA A 236 31.92 20.28 -2.82
CA ALA A 236 31.37 20.25 -4.17
C ALA A 236 31.21 18.82 -4.71
N ALA A 237 32.24 17.98 -4.59
CA ALA A 237 32.19 16.59 -5.02
C ALA A 237 31.16 15.77 -4.22
N ARG A 238 31.01 16.07 -2.92
CA ARG A 238 29.98 15.46 -2.07
C ARG A 238 28.58 15.90 -2.48
N LEU A 239 28.38 17.18 -2.78
CA LEU A 239 27.09 17.70 -3.24
C LEU A 239 26.67 17.06 -4.58
N GLU A 240 27.60 16.89 -5.51
CA GLU A 240 27.35 16.21 -6.79
C GLU A 240 26.98 14.73 -6.57
N LEU A 241 27.70 14.03 -5.68
CA LEU A 241 27.38 12.64 -5.34
C LEU A 241 25.98 12.50 -4.74
N LEU A 242 25.59 13.41 -3.83
CA LEU A 242 24.25 13.44 -3.24
C LEU A 242 23.17 13.79 -4.26
N GLY A 243 23.47 14.66 -5.22
CA GLY A 243 22.61 14.97 -6.37
C GLY A 243 22.33 13.72 -7.23
N ARG A 244 23.39 12.99 -7.60
CA ARG A 244 23.29 11.72 -8.36
C ARG A 244 22.55 10.62 -7.58
N ALA A 245 22.72 10.57 -6.27
CA ALA A 245 21.98 9.63 -5.43
C ALA A 245 20.48 9.96 -5.43
N GLN A 246 20.13 11.24 -5.27
CA GLN A 246 18.73 11.68 -5.29
C GLN A 246 18.07 11.46 -6.65
N SER A 247 18.75 11.75 -7.76
CA SER A 247 18.19 11.54 -9.10
C SER A 247 17.88 10.06 -9.38
N ARG A 248 18.68 9.13 -8.83
CA ARG A 248 18.38 7.69 -8.88
C ARG A 248 17.17 7.33 -8.02
N ILE A 249 17.04 7.92 -6.83
CA ILE A 249 15.89 7.71 -5.95
C ILE A 249 14.61 8.22 -6.62
N SER A 250 14.63 9.42 -7.20
CA SER A 250 13.47 10.00 -7.88
C SER A 250 13.09 9.21 -9.12
N ALA A 251 14.05 8.81 -9.96
CA ALA A 251 13.78 7.95 -11.12
C ALA A 251 13.14 6.60 -10.72
N CYS A 252 13.62 5.99 -9.63
CA CYS A 252 13.04 4.74 -9.12
C CYS A 252 11.64 4.95 -8.53
N LEU A 253 11.40 6.10 -7.88
CA LEU A 253 10.08 6.48 -7.40
C LEU A 253 9.09 6.68 -8.55
N THR A 254 9.46 7.39 -9.61
CA THR A 254 8.63 7.55 -10.82
C THR A 254 8.30 6.20 -11.45
N ARG A 255 9.30 5.30 -11.58
CA ARG A 255 9.05 3.93 -12.08
C ARG A 255 8.12 3.13 -11.17
N LEU A 256 8.22 3.33 -9.85
CA LEU A 256 7.34 2.69 -8.88
C LEU A 256 5.91 3.21 -9.04
N THR A 257 5.70 4.53 -9.10
CA THR A 257 4.36 5.13 -9.25
C THR A 257 3.74 4.76 -10.58
N ASP A 258 4.47 4.86 -11.69
CA ASP A 258 3.99 4.52 -13.04
C ASP A 258 3.66 3.03 -13.16
N GLY A 259 4.49 2.17 -12.54
CA GLY A 259 4.29 0.73 -12.54
C GLY A 259 3.09 0.30 -11.70
N MET A 260 2.81 1.02 -10.61
CA MET A 260 1.78 0.68 -9.63
C MET A 260 0.45 1.42 -9.84
N ALA A 261 0.40 2.50 -10.63
CA ALA A 261 -0.80 3.32 -10.80
C ALA A 261 -2.02 2.50 -11.24
N ALA A 262 -1.84 1.64 -12.26
CA ALA A 262 -2.92 0.80 -12.77
C ALA A 262 -3.40 -0.25 -11.75
N GLU A 263 -2.58 -0.63 -10.77
CA GLU A 263 -2.95 -1.56 -9.69
C GLU A 263 -3.57 -0.81 -8.49
N LEU A 264 -3.05 0.37 -8.16
CA LEU A 264 -3.48 1.15 -7.01
C LEU A 264 -4.84 1.82 -7.23
N VAL A 265 -5.16 2.23 -8.46
CA VAL A 265 -6.47 2.84 -8.77
C VAL A 265 -7.64 1.90 -8.42
N PRO A 266 -7.73 0.65 -8.93
CA PRO A 266 -8.79 -0.26 -8.53
C PRO A 266 -8.70 -0.65 -7.05
N THR A 267 -7.49 -0.78 -6.49
CA THR A 267 -7.32 -1.02 -5.05
C THR A 267 -7.92 0.10 -4.20
N MET A 268 -7.72 1.36 -4.58
CA MET A 268 -8.29 2.51 -3.88
C MET A 268 -9.80 2.61 -4.09
N LEU A 269 -10.30 2.31 -5.28
CA LEU A 269 -11.74 2.23 -5.52
C LEU A 269 -12.39 1.20 -4.59
N TYR A 270 -11.78 0.02 -4.43
CA TYR A 270 -12.21 -0.97 -3.44
C TYR A 270 -12.22 -0.40 -2.02
N GLY A 271 -11.19 0.35 -1.64
CA GLY A 271 -11.10 1.01 -0.34
C GLY A 271 -12.23 2.02 -0.10
N VAL A 272 -12.59 2.81 -1.12
CA VAL A 272 -13.75 3.72 -1.08
C VAL A 272 -15.03 2.93 -0.91
N SER A 273 -15.24 1.86 -1.68
CA SER A 273 -16.42 0.98 -1.53
C SER A 273 -16.49 0.35 -0.14
N ALA A 274 -15.36 -0.08 0.42
CA ALA A 274 -15.27 -0.63 1.78
C ALA A 274 -15.66 0.40 2.83
N LEU A 275 -15.23 1.66 2.67
CA LEU A 275 -15.61 2.76 3.57
C LEU A 275 -17.12 3.05 3.50
N VAL A 276 -17.70 3.08 2.29
CA VAL A 276 -19.15 3.25 2.11
C VAL A 276 -19.92 2.12 2.80
N VAL A 277 -19.54 0.86 2.57
CA VAL A 277 -20.17 -0.29 3.23
C VAL A 277 -20.04 -0.19 4.75
N LEU A 278 -18.86 0.14 5.26
CA LEU A 278 -18.62 0.29 6.69
C LEU A 278 -19.60 1.30 7.31
N ILE A 279 -19.69 2.50 6.76
CA ILE A 279 -20.53 3.56 7.34
C ILE A 279 -22.01 3.16 7.23
N MET A 280 -22.46 2.67 6.07
CA MET A 280 -23.85 2.21 5.88
C MET A 280 -24.24 1.09 6.84
N ARG A 281 -23.30 0.20 7.19
CA ARG A 281 -23.53 -0.88 8.14
C ARG A 281 -23.59 -0.39 9.58
N VAL A 282 -22.69 0.53 9.95
CA VAL A 282 -22.68 1.18 11.28
C VAL A 282 -23.99 1.93 11.51
N THR A 283 -24.51 2.63 10.50
CA THR A 283 -25.79 3.33 10.60
C THR A 283 -27.00 2.40 10.69
N ALA A 284 -26.93 1.19 10.13
CA ALA A 284 -28.08 0.28 10.04
C ALA A 284 -28.25 -0.69 11.22
N LYS A 285 -27.15 -1.16 11.85
CA LYS A 285 -27.21 -2.28 12.82
C LYS A 285 -27.09 -1.89 14.29
N GLY A 286 -26.77 -0.65 14.64
CA GLY A 286 -26.49 -0.30 16.04
C GLY A 286 -25.28 -1.06 16.62
N ALA A 287 -25.01 -0.88 17.92
CA ALA A 287 -23.71 -1.15 18.53
C ALA A 287 -23.30 -2.63 18.71
N GLU A 288 -24.22 -3.59 18.56
CA GLU A 288 -24.02 -4.95 19.10
C GLU A 288 -23.10 -5.87 18.28
N ASP A 289 -22.81 -5.54 17.03
CA ASP A 289 -21.95 -6.34 16.14
C ASP A 289 -20.73 -5.52 15.62
N LEU A 290 -20.38 -4.44 16.34
CA LEU A 290 -19.43 -3.44 15.86
C LEU A 290 -18.02 -4.00 15.70
N VAL A 291 -17.52 -4.86 16.58
CA VAL A 291 -16.10 -5.27 16.53
C VAL A 291 -15.82 -6.22 15.35
N SER A 292 -16.72 -7.18 15.09
CA SER A 292 -16.58 -8.17 14.02
C SER A 292 -16.68 -7.53 12.63
N LEU A 293 -17.41 -6.42 12.52
CA LEU A 293 -17.67 -5.72 11.28
C LEU A 293 -16.84 -4.44 11.10
N VAL A 294 -16.55 -3.68 12.14
CA VAL A 294 -15.78 -2.44 12.00
C VAL A 294 -14.32 -2.75 11.78
N LEU A 295 -13.75 -3.70 12.53
CA LEU A 295 -12.31 -3.96 12.49
C LEU A 295 -11.81 -4.35 11.08
N PRO A 296 -12.36 -5.38 10.38
CA PRO A 296 -11.81 -5.79 9.09
C PRO A 296 -11.98 -4.73 8.00
N TYR A 297 -13.08 -3.97 8.00
CA TYR A 297 -13.34 -2.95 6.98
C TYR A 297 -12.54 -1.67 7.24
N SER A 298 -12.40 -1.27 8.51
CA SER A 298 -11.55 -0.15 8.88
C SER A 298 -10.11 -0.43 8.52
N CYS A 299 -9.61 -1.63 8.85
CA CYS A 299 -8.27 -2.03 8.47
C CYS A 299 -8.13 -2.12 6.94
N SER A 300 -9.15 -2.58 6.22
CA SER A 300 -9.09 -2.71 4.76
C SER A 300 -9.07 -1.36 4.07
N ALA A 301 -9.95 -0.43 4.49
CA ALA A 301 -9.94 0.96 4.05
C ALA A 301 -8.61 1.64 4.38
N TRP A 302 -8.04 1.38 5.56
CA TRP A 302 -6.74 1.93 5.94
C TRP A 302 -5.62 1.42 5.04
N VAL A 303 -5.55 0.11 4.78
CA VAL A 303 -4.52 -0.51 3.93
C VAL A 303 -4.62 -0.04 2.49
N THR A 304 -5.83 0.09 1.96
CA THR A 304 -6.07 0.40 0.55
C THR A 304 -6.05 1.90 0.25
N LEU A 305 -6.47 2.76 1.19
CA LEU A 305 -6.51 4.21 1.02
C LEU A 305 -5.41 4.94 1.80
N ALA A 306 -5.43 4.83 3.13
CA ALA A 306 -4.59 5.65 4.00
C ALA A 306 -3.10 5.28 3.88
N GLY A 307 -2.79 3.99 3.76
CA GLY A 307 -1.43 3.46 3.68
C GLY A 307 -0.63 4.03 2.50
N PRO A 308 -1.10 3.87 1.25
CA PRO A 308 -0.45 4.46 0.08
C PRO A 308 -0.35 6.00 0.13
N CYS A 309 -1.40 6.67 0.64
CA CYS A 309 -1.40 8.13 0.80
C CYS A 309 -0.36 8.59 1.82
N GLU A 310 -0.26 7.92 2.96
CA GLU A 310 0.70 8.24 4.01
C GLU A 310 2.13 7.92 3.57
N ALA A 311 2.35 6.79 2.90
CA ALA A 311 3.66 6.44 2.35
C ALA A 311 4.14 7.48 1.32
N SER A 312 3.24 7.98 0.48
CA SER A 312 3.54 9.04 -0.49
C SER A 312 3.76 10.39 0.19
N GLN A 313 2.94 10.74 1.18
CA GLN A 313 3.11 11.98 1.98
C GLN A 313 4.48 12.01 2.68
N GLN A 314 4.96 10.87 3.14
CA GLN A 314 6.27 10.75 3.77
C GLN A 314 7.42 10.94 2.78
N LEU A 315 7.23 10.58 1.50
CA LEU A 315 8.19 10.87 0.45
C LEU A 315 8.18 12.37 0.08
N VAL A 316 6.99 12.98 0.00
CA VAL A 316 6.84 14.43 -0.21
C VAL A 316 7.53 15.21 0.91
N SER A 317 7.34 14.81 2.16
CA SER A 317 7.98 15.50 3.29
C SER A 317 9.50 15.36 3.29
N ALA A 318 10.03 14.19 2.90
CA ALA A 318 11.47 13.99 2.71
C ALA A 318 12.02 14.86 1.57
N ALA A 319 11.32 14.96 0.44
CA ALA A 319 11.68 15.85 -0.66
C ALA A 319 11.63 17.33 -0.25
N GLY A 320 10.62 17.73 0.53
CA GLY A 320 10.46 19.10 1.02
C GLY A 320 11.60 19.50 1.96
N ARG A 321 12.03 18.57 2.82
CA ARG A 321 13.20 18.77 3.68
C ARG A 321 14.47 18.97 2.86
N ARG A 322 14.66 18.19 1.78
CA ARG A 322 15.79 18.39 0.86
C ARG A 322 15.79 19.79 0.26
N TRP A 323 14.65 20.23 -0.26
CA TRP A 323 14.53 21.56 -0.87
C TRP A 323 14.91 22.67 0.12
N ALA A 324 14.43 22.59 1.37
CA ALA A 324 14.78 23.53 2.42
C ALA A 324 16.28 23.50 2.79
N LEU A 325 16.89 22.31 2.80
CA LEU A 325 18.33 22.15 3.04
C LEU A 325 19.20 22.68 1.89
N LEU A 326 18.77 22.53 0.64
CA LEU A 326 19.46 23.11 -0.51
C LEU A 326 19.39 24.65 -0.48
N LEU A 327 18.24 25.21 -0.09
CA LEU A 327 18.10 26.65 0.11
C LEU A 327 18.99 27.18 1.23
N SER A 328 19.12 26.43 2.34
CA SER A 328 20.02 26.84 3.43
C SER A 328 21.50 26.68 3.05
N LEU A 329 21.84 25.68 2.23
CA LEU A 329 23.18 25.53 1.66
C LEU A 329 23.54 26.70 0.75
N GLU A 330 22.63 27.10 -0.14
CA GLU A 330 22.78 28.24 -1.06
C GLU A 330 23.07 29.55 -0.29
N ARG A 331 22.34 29.78 0.81
CA ARG A 331 22.52 30.98 1.66
C ARG A 331 23.82 30.96 2.47
N ARG A 332 24.22 29.81 3.01
CA ARG A 332 25.38 29.71 3.91
C ARG A 332 26.72 29.56 3.18
N HIS A 333 26.71 28.98 1.97
CA HIS A 333 27.92 28.66 1.21
C HIS A 333 27.81 29.17 -0.23
N PRO A 334 28.13 30.45 -0.49
CA PRO A 334 27.96 31.06 -1.81
C PRO A 334 28.77 30.37 -2.92
N ALA A 335 29.90 29.75 -2.56
CA ALA A 335 30.71 28.96 -3.49
C ALA A 335 30.00 27.72 -4.05
N LEU A 336 28.95 27.23 -3.39
CA LEU A 336 28.14 26.09 -3.81
C LEU A 336 26.75 26.51 -4.32
N ALA A 337 26.45 27.81 -4.33
CA ALA A 337 25.09 28.33 -4.58
C ALA A 337 24.56 27.95 -5.97
N ALA A 338 25.40 28.01 -7.01
CA ALA A 338 24.98 27.66 -8.38
C ALA A 338 24.52 26.20 -8.48
N GLU A 339 25.32 25.25 -8.00
CA GLU A 339 24.99 23.82 -8.01
C GLU A 339 23.83 23.50 -7.07
N ALA A 340 23.78 24.12 -5.89
CA ALA A 340 22.66 23.97 -4.96
C ALA A 340 21.34 24.48 -5.55
N GLY A 341 21.37 25.59 -6.30
CA GLY A 341 20.24 26.18 -7.00
C GLY A 341 19.66 25.24 -8.06
N LEU A 342 20.51 24.66 -8.92
CA LEU A 342 20.09 23.67 -9.92
C LEU A 342 19.42 22.45 -9.27
N GLN A 343 20.02 21.92 -8.20
CA GLN A 343 19.43 20.80 -7.46
C GLN A 343 18.15 21.18 -6.73
N ARG A 344 17.98 22.45 -6.34
CA ARG A 344 16.78 22.97 -5.67
C ARG A 344 15.61 23.07 -6.65
N GLU A 345 15.85 23.53 -7.87
CA GLU A 345 14.84 23.55 -8.93
C GLU A 345 14.36 22.14 -9.28
N GLU A 346 15.29 21.21 -9.46
CA GLU A 346 14.94 19.81 -9.71
C GLU A 346 14.18 19.18 -8.52
N ALA A 347 14.57 19.50 -7.28
CA ALA A 347 13.81 19.07 -6.10
C ALA A 347 12.39 19.69 -6.04
N GLY A 348 12.24 20.92 -6.51
CA GLY A 348 10.94 21.59 -6.66
C GLY A 348 10.03 20.85 -7.64
N ARG A 349 10.54 20.52 -8.83
CA ARG A 349 9.83 19.73 -9.84
C ARG A 349 9.46 18.33 -9.33
N GLN A 350 10.32 17.73 -8.51
CA GLN A 350 10.04 16.44 -7.86
C GLN A 350 8.87 16.54 -6.87
N LEU A 351 8.76 17.62 -6.08
CA LEU A 351 7.64 17.81 -5.15
C LEU A 351 6.27 17.85 -5.83
N GLU A 352 6.21 18.32 -7.07
CA GLU A 352 4.98 18.37 -7.85
C GLU A 352 4.56 16.99 -8.38
N THR A 353 5.53 16.16 -8.74
CA THR A 353 5.33 14.84 -9.39
C THR A 353 5.26 13.66 -8.40
N VAL A 354 5.78 13.81 -7.17
CA VAL A 354 5.75 12.74 -6.17
C VAL A 354 4.31 12.38 -5.79
N GLY A 355 4.00 11.08 -5.94
CA GLY A 355 2.70 10.51 -5.58
C GLY A 355 1.61 10.75 -6.63
N GLU A 356 1.96 11.23 -7.82
CA GLU A 356 1.03 11.35 -8.94
C GLU A 356 0.79 9.98 -9.58
N LEU A 357 -0.48 9.56 -9.66
CA LEU A 357 -0.90 8.33 -10.34
C LEU A 357 -1.53 8.61 -11.71
N GLY A 358 -1.40 9.83 -12.23
CA GLY A 358 -2.10 10.33 -13.41
C GLY A 358 -3.52 10.80 -13.12
N LEU A 359 -4.38 9.94 -12.56
CA LEU A 359 -5.78 10.28 -12.23
C LEU A 359 -5.90 11.18 -10.99
N PHE A 360 -5.08 10.94 -9.97
CA PHE A 360 -5.07 11.71 -8.72
C PHE A 360 -3.71 11.61 -8.04
N ARG A 361 -3.49 12.46 -7.04
CA ARG A 361 -2.28 12.48 -6.22
C ARG A 361 -2.53 11.78 -4.89
N LEU A 362 -1.63 10.88 -4.51
CA LEU A 362 -1.60 10.21 -3.20
C LEU A 362 -1.14 11.19 -2.13
N ARG A 363 -2.09 11.96 -1.57
CA ARG A 363 -1.86 12.95 -0.53
C ARG A 363 -2.88 12.78 0.60
N ARG A 364 -2.55 13.28 1.79
CA ARG A 364 -3.50 13.34 2.92
C ARG A 364 -4.75 14.15 2.58
N SER A 365 -4.63 15.19 1.76
CA SER A 365 -5.77 15.97 1.27
C SER A 365 -6.76 15.13 0.46
N THR A 366 -6.27 14.21 -0.37
CA THR A 366 -7.12 13.28 -1.15
C THR A 366 -7.87 12.33 -0.23
N LEU A 367 -7.18 11.79 0.79
CA LEU A 367 -7.82 10.95 1.80
C LEU A 367 -8.92 11.70 2.56
N LEU A 368 -8.65 12.93 3.02
CA LEU A 368 -9.64 13.75 3.72
C LEU A 368 -10.82 14.11 2.82
N SER A 369 -10.57 14.46 1.56
CA SER A 369 -11.61 14.71 0.57
C SER A 369 -12.48 13.47 0.35
N LEU A 370 -11.88 12.29 0.15
CA LEU A 370 -12.63 11.04 -0.01
C LEU A 370 -13.47 10.72 1.22
N ILE A 371 -12.91 10.82 2.43
CA ILE A 371 -13.62 10.57 3.68
C ILE A 371 -14.80 11.55 3.82
N SER A 372 -14.57 12.84 3.60
CA SER A 372 -15.62 13.86 3.67
C SER A 372 -16.72 13.58 2.66
N THR A 373 -16.38 13.31 1.40
CA THR A 373 -17.36 13.03 0.35
C THR A 373 -18.17 11.79 0.66
N VAL A 374 -17.53 10.70 1.10
CA VAL A 374 -18.23 9.47 1.49
C VAL A 374 -19.17 9.72 2.67
N LEU A 375 -18.70 10.43 3.71
CA LEU A 375 -19.55 10.79 4.85
C LEU A 375 -20.75 11.63 4.41
N THR A 376 -20.54 12.65 3.58
CA THR A 376 -21.63 13.50 3.06
C THR A 376 -22.67 12.67 2.30
N TYR A 377 -22.25 11.83 1.35
CA TYR A 377 -23.18 10.99 0.60
C TYR A 377 -23.93 10.00 1.48
N VAL A 378 -23.26 9.39 2.46
CA VAL A 378 -23.93 8.46 3.38
C VAL A 378 -24.92 9.19 4.29
N ILE A 379 -24.60 10.38 4.79
CA ILE A 379 -25.54 11.20 5.57
C ILE A 379 -26.77 11.54 4.73
N VAL A 380 -26.58 11.99 3.49
CA VAL A 380 -27.69 12.30 2.57
C VAL A 380 -28.54 11.05 2.31
N MET A 381 -27.92 9.91 2.02
CA MET A 381 -28.64 8.64 1.83
C MET A 381 -29.39 8.20 3.09
N ALA A 382 -28.79 8.34 4.27
CA ALA A 382 -29.43 8.00 5.54
C ALA A 382 -30.68 8.88 5.79
N GLN A 383 -30.60 10.17 5.47
CA GLN A 383 -31.74 11.10 5.57
C GLN A 383 -32.88 10.68 4.62
N PHE A 384 -32.57 10.31 3.37
CA PHE A 384 -33.57 9.80 2.43
C PHE A 384 -34.21 8.49 2.89
N LEU A 385 -33.43 7.57 3.45
CA LEU A 385 -33.95 6.29 3.97
C LEU A 385 -34.87 6.48 5.18
N VAL A 386 -34.59 7.44 6.06
CA VAL A 386 -35.47 7.81 7.18
C VAL A 386 -36.74 8.54 6.68
N SER A 387 -36.63 9.28 5.57
CA SER A 387 -37.77 9.97 4.96
C SER A 387 -38.70 9.00 4.19
N GLU A 388 -38.14 7.93 3.62
CA GLU A 388 -38.85 6.83 2.96
C GLU A 388 -39.44 5.80 3.94
N THR A 389 -39.44 6.06 5.24
CA THR A 389 -40.42 5.45 6.15
C THR A 389 -41.63 6.37 6.32
N PRO A 390 -42.50 6.57 5.30
CA PRO A 390 -43.77 7.22 5.52
C PRO A 390 -44.67 6.25 6.28
N VAL A 391 -45.21 6.70 7.43
CA VAL A 391 -46.63 6.84 7.80
C VAL A 391 -47.65 5.73 7.43
N ASP A 392 -47.33 4.73 6.61
CA ASP A 392 -48.22 3.61 6.27
C ASP A 392 -48.37 2.59 7.42
N ALA A 393 -47.45 2.59 8.38
CA ALA A 393 -47.61 1.85 9.63
C ALA A 393 -48.55 2.55 10.63
N VAL A 394 -48.83 3.85 10.45
CA VAL A 394 -49.73 4.61 11.32
C VAL A 394 -51.14 4.67 10.72
N THR A 395 -51.30 4.73 9.40
CA THR A 395 -52.62 4.68 8.76
C THR A 395 -53.23 3.27 8.75
N ALA A 396 -52.43 2.19 8.68
CA ALA A 396 -52.95 0.83 8.76
C ALA A 396 -53.47 0.45 10.17
N ASN A 397 -53.05 1.15 11.22
CA ASN A 397 -53.55 0.95 12.59
C ASN A 397 -54.72 1.87 12.96
N VAL A 398 -54.98 2.93 12.18
CA VAL A 398 -56.11 3.85 12.43
C VAL A 398 -57.38 3.40 11.68
N THR A 399 -57.26 2.68 10.56
CA THR A 399 -58.44 2.16 9.83
C THR A 399 -59.06 0.89 10.40
N HIS A 400 -58.45 0.26 11.42
CA HIS A 400 -58.99 -0.97 12.03
C HIS A 400 -59.63 -0.79 13.42
N SER A 401 -59.67 0.44 13.93
CA SER A 401 -60.25 0.78 15.25
C SER A 401 -61.60 1.52 15.16
N GLY A 402 -62.21 1.57 13.96
CA GLY A 402 -63.42 2.35 13.70
C GLY A 402 -64.60 1.53 13.20
N ASP A 403 -64.74 0.27 13.64
CA ASP A 403 -65.99 -0.49 13.55
C ASP A 403 -65.91 -1.73 14.46
N LYS A 404 -66.29 -1.56 15.72
CA LYS A 404 -67.10 -2.49 16.53
C LYS A 404 -67.38 -1.92 17.92
#